data_AF-A0A286XJ22-F1
#
_entry.id   AF-A0A286XJ22-F1
#
_cell.length_a   1.000
_cell.length_b   1.000
_cell.length_c   1.000
_cell.angle_alpha   90.00
_cell.angle_beta   90.00
_cell.angle_gamma   90.00
#
_symmetry.space_group_name_H-M   'P 1'
#
loop_
_entity.id
_entity.type
_entity.pdbx_description
1 polymer ?
#
loop_
_entity_poly.entity_id
_entity_poly.type
_entity_poly.pdbx_seq_one_letter_code
_entity_poly.pdbx_strand_id
1 'polypeptide(L)'
;MPEEEGEVQSPVAGDKFSGNTGKTEAAIKNFSPYYSRQYSVAFCNHVRSEVEQQRDLTSQFLKTKPPLEPGTVLYEAEISQFAEDIKKWKDRYVVIKNDFSVESYDSKEAYQKGAVP
;
A
#
# COMPACT_ATOMS: atom_id res chain seq x y z
N MET A 1 1.12 -31.40 -36.48
CA MET A 1 0.29 -30.31 -37.04
C MET A 1 0.13 -29.26 -35.95
N PRO A 2 0.26 -27.98 -36.30
CA PRO A 2 1.16 -27.06 -35.60
C PRO A 2 0.47 -26.28 -34.47
N GLU A 3 1.30 -25.86 -33.52
CA GLU A 3 1.00 -24.89 -32.47
C GLU A 3 0.82 -23.51 -33.12
N GLU A 4 -0.35 -22.90 -32.90
CA GLU A 4 -0.61 -21.52 -33.29
C GLU A 4 -0.29 -20.62 -32.09
N GLU A 5 0.88 -19.97 -32.15
CA GLU A 5 1.25 -18.90 -31.21
C GLU A 5 0.37 -17.68 -31.50
N GLY A 6 -0.70 -17.54 -30.72
CA GLY A 6 -1.50 -16.32 -30.67
C GLY A 6 -0.77 -15.25 -29.86
N GLU A 7 -0.02 -14.39 -30.53
CA GLU A 7 0.49 -13.13 -30.00
C GLU A 7 -0.69 -12.28 -29.47
N VAL A 8 -0.82 -12.16 -28.14
CA VAL A 8 -1.81 -11.27 -27.53
C VAL A 8 -1.29 -9.85 -27.62
N GLN A 9 -1.51 -9.22 -28.77
CA GLN A 9 -1.26 -7.81 -28.95
C GLN A 9 -2.28 -7.01 -28.14
N SER A 10 -1.87 -6.58 -26.95
CA SER A 10 -2.66 -5.66 -26.12
C SER A 10 -2.51 -4.24 -26.68
N PRO A 11 -3.59 -3.54 -27.06
CA PRO A 11 -3.46 -2.16 -27.51
C PRO A 11 -3.20 -1.26 -26.29
N VAL A 12 -1.93 -0.91 -26.09
CA VAL A 12 -1.47 0.11 -25.14
C VAL A 12 -2.08 1.46 -25.49
N ALA A 13 -3.15 1.80 -24.77
CA ALA A 13 -3.17 2.87 -23.76
C ALA A 13 -2.45 4.22 -24.03
N GLY A 14 -2.36 4.69 -25.28
CA GLY A 14 -1.85 6.05 -25.54
C GLY A 14 -2.83 7.16 -25.15
N ASP A 15 -4.07 7.09 -25.64
CA ASP A 15 -5.02 8.21 -25.58
C ASP A 15 -5.85 8.25 -24.28
N LYS A 16 -6.15 7.06 -23.71
CA LYS A 16 -6.93 6.93 -22.46
C LYS A 16 -6.12 7.31 -21.20
N PHE A 17 -4.81 7.13 -21.22
CA PHE A 17 -3.95 7.41 -20.06
C PHE A 17 -3.80 8.94 -19.82
N SER A 18 -3.71 9.72 -20.90
CA SER A 18 -3.68 11.20 -20.83
C SER A 18 -4.99 11.80 -20.30
N GLY A 19 -6.14 11.20 -20.62
CA GLY A 19 -7.44 11.64 -20.09
C GLY A 19 -7.63 11.35 -18.60
N ASN A 20 -7.06 10.25 -18.10
CA ASN A 20 -7.15 9.86 -16.69
C ASN A 20 -6.24 10.71 -15.79
N THR A 21 -5.04 11.04 -16.26
CA THR A 21 -4.12 11.94 -15.54
C THR A 21 -4.71 13.34 -15.37
N GLY A 22 -5.31 13.92 -16.43
CA GLY A 22 -5.98 15.22 -16.35
C GLY A 22 -7.18 15.24 -15.38
N LYS A 23 -7.96 14.15 -15.31
CA LYS A 23 -9.07 14.01 -14.36
C LYS A 23 -8.58 13.93 -12.90
N THR A 24 -7.52 13.17 -12.65
CA THR A 24 -6.89 13.08 -11.31
C THR A 24 -6.34 14.44 -10.87
N GLU A 25 -5.65 15.15 -11.76
CA GLU A 25 -5.11 16.48 -11.46
C GLU A 25 -6.23 17.48 -11.13
N ALA A 26 -7.30 17.51 -11.93
CA ALA A 26 -8.45 18.35 -11.66
C ALA A 26 -9.12 18.02 -10.32
N ALA A 27 -9.25 16.73 -9.98
CA ALA A 27 -9.81 16.31 -8.70
C ALA A 27 -8.96 16.78 -7.51
N ILE A 28 -7.63 16.60 -7.58
CA ILE A 28 -6.71 17.07 -6.54
C ILE A 28 -6.78 18.59 -6.42
N LYS A 29 -6.70 19.32 -7.54
CA LYS A 29 -6.74 20.79 -7.57
C LYS A 29 -8.04 21.35 -6.99
N ASN A 30 -9.17 20.72 -7.28
CA ASN A 30 -10.46 21.10 -6.73
C ASN A 30 -10.57 20.78 -5.24
N PHE A 31 -9.92 19.72 -4.75
CA PHE A 31 -9.91 19.35 -3.33
C PHE A 31 -8.95 20.19 -2.48
N SER A 32 -7.78 20.57 -3.01
CA SER A 32 -6.73 21.30 -2.31
C SER A 32 -7.19 22.53 -1.50
N PRO A 33 -8.04 23.44 -2.01
CA PRO A 33 -8.48 24.60 -1.22
C PRO A 33 -9.32 24.21 0.00
N TYR A 34 -10.13 23.14 -0.11
CA TYR A 34 -10.90 22.63 1.03
C TYR A 34 -9.98 22.01 2.08
N TYR A 35 -9.01 21.19 1.66
CA TYR A 35 -8.00 20.62 2.55
C TYR A 35 -7.23 21.71 3.29
N SER A 36 -6.75 22.74 2.58
CA SER A 36 -6.01 23.85 3.19
C SER A 36 -6.84 24.59 4.25
N ARG A 37 -8.12 24.87 3.96
CA ARG A 37 -9.01 25.52 4.94
C ARG A 37 -9.26 24.63 6.16
N GLN A 38 -9.51 23.34 5.95
CA GLN A 38 -9.76 22.39 7.05
C GLN A 38 -8.51 22.15 7.89
N TYR A 39 -7.33 22.13 7.28
CA TYR A 39 -6.07 22.00 7.98
C TYR A 39 -5.88 23.12 9.02
N SER A 40 -6.11 24.38 8.62
CA SER A 40 -6.01 25.52 9.54
C SER A 40 -6.99 25.41 10.72
N VAL A 41 -8.22 24.96 10.47
CA VAL A 41 -9.23 24.77 11.54
C VAL A 41 -8.82 23.63 12.47
N ALA A 42 -8.41 22.48 11.94
CA ALA A 42 -7.96 21.33 12.72
C ALA A 42 -6.72 21.68 13.56
N PHE A 43 -5.78 22.43 12.99
CA PHE A 43 -4.58 22.89 13.69
C PHE A 43 -4.92 23.83 14.85
N CYS A 44 -5.74 24.86 14.61
CA CYS A 44 -6.17 25.77 15.67
C CYS A 44 -6.93 25.04 16.78
N ASN A 45 -7.80 24.10 16.44
CA ASN A 45 -8.52 23.29 17.42
C ASN A 45 -7.57 22.39 18.23
N HIS A 46 -6.54 21.81 17.60
CA HIS A 46 -5.52 21.04 18.30
C HIS A 46 -4.75 21.91 19.31
N VAL A 47 -4.26 23.08 18.88
CA VAL A 47 -3.57 24.05 19.76
C VAL A 47 -4.48 24.46 20.92
N ARG A 48 -5.75 24.78 20.62
CA ARG A 48 -6.73 25.14 21.65
C ARG A 48 -6.93 24.01 22.67
N SER A 49 -7.11 22.77 22.21
CA SER A 49 -7.31 21.61 23.10
C SER A 49 -6.13 21.39 24.04
N GLU A 50 -4.90 21.52 23.52
CA GLU A 50 -3.67 21.41 24.32
C GLU A 50 -3.55 22.54 25.35
N VAL A 51 -3.84 23.79 24.97
CA VAL A 51 -3.75 24.98 25.86
C VAL A 51 -4.84 24.98 26.93
N GLU A 52 -6.09 24.72 26.53
CA GLU A 52 -7.22 24.65 27.46
C GLU A 52 -7.21 23.36 28.29
N GLN A 53 -6.26 22.44 28.03
CA GLN A 53 -6.20 21.11 28.63
C GLN A 53 -7.56 20.42 28.62
N GLN A 54 -8.27 20.47 27.48
CA GLN A 54 -9.44 19.63 27.26
C GLN A 54 -8.95 18.18 27.15
N ARG A 55 -8.64 17.59 28.31
CA ARG A 55 -8.19 16.22 28.40
C ARG A 55 -9.39 15.34 28.07
N ASP A 56 -9.41 14.81 26.85
CA ASP A 56 -9.92 13.45 26.66
C ASP A 56 -9.33 12.60 27.80
N LEU A 57 -10.20 11.89 28.51
CA LEU A 57 -9.87 11.14 29.73
C LEU A 57 -8.52 10.44 29.53
N THR A 58 -7.49 10.91 30.23
CA THR A 58 -6.12 10.42 30.01
C THR A 58 -6.10 8.93 30.26
N SER A 59 -5.76 8.15 29.23
CA SER A 59 -5.70 6.69 29.36
C SER A 59 -4.81 6.30 30.53
N GLN A 60 -5.32 5.44 31.40
CA GLN A 60 -4.55 4.85 32.49
C GLN A 60 -3.60 3.75 31.99
N PHE A 61 -3.74 3.34 30.73
CA PHE A 61 -2.82 2.41 30.09
C PHE A 61 -1.58 3.13 29.57
N LEU A 62 -0.42 2.48 29.72
CA LEU A 62 0.79 2.90 29.02
C LEU A 62 0.52 2.94 27.52
N LYS A 63 1.07 3.97 26.85
CA LYS A 63 1.10 4.02 25.38
C LYS A 63 1.85 2.79 24.86
N THR A 64 1.49 2.34 23.66
CA THR A 64 1.95 1.08 23.05
C THR A 64 3.47 0.92 23.06
N LYS A 65 3.91 -0.34 22.94
CA LYS A 65 5.34 -0.70 22.80
C LYS A 65 6.00 0.12 21.67
N PRO A 66 7.31 0.40 21.79
CA PRO A 66 8.07 1.05 20.72
C PRO A 66 7.88 0.32 19.39
N PRO A 67 7.89 1.03 18.26
CA PRO A 67 7.84 0.43 16.93
C PRO A 67 8.89 -0.68 16.83
N LEU A 68 8.50 -1.81 16.24
CA LEU A 68 9.41 -2.91 15.98
C LEU A 68 10.44 -2.51 14.93
N GLU A 69 11.64 -3.11 14.95
CA GLU A 69 12.71 -2.78 14.01
C GLU A 69 12.22 -2.90 12.55
N PRO A 70 12.54 -1.92 11.68
CA PRO A 70 12.07 -1.91 10.29
C PRO A 70 12.44 -3.19 9.57
N GLY A 71 11.46 -3.77 8.86
CA GLY A 71 11.66 -5.03 8.13
C GLY A 71 11.56 -6.28 8.99
N THR A 72 11.17 -6.17 10.27
CA THR A 72 10.87 -7.37 11.06
C THR A 72 9.70 -8.12 10.46
N VAL A 73 9.90 -9.42 10.23
CA VAL A 73 8.87 -10.32 9.73
C VAL A 73 7.87 -10.61 10.84
N LEU A 74 6.61 -10.21 10.63
CA LEU A 74 5.49 -10.56 11.49
C LEU A 74 4.96 -11.95 11.19
N TYR A 75 4.95 -12.32 9.91
CA TYR A 75 4.44 -13.60 9.44
C TYR A 75 5.13 -14.04 8.15
N GLU A 76 5.40 -15.33 8.02
CA GLU A 76 5.93 -15.96 6.81
C GLU A 76 5.18 -17.26 6.53
N ALA A 77 4.81 -17.51 5.28
CA ALA A 77 4.13 -18.74 4.87
C ALA A 77 4.29 -19.05 3.38
N GLU A 78 4.17 -20.33 3.04
CA GLU A 78 3.95 -20.77 1.67
C GLU A 78 2.44 -20.79 1.40
N ILE A 79 2.01 -20.06 0.38
CA ILE A 79 0.61 -19.99 -0.04
C ILE A 79 0.50 -20.21 -1.54
N SER A 80 -0.62 -20.79 -1.99
CA SER A 80 -0.90 -20.85 -3.42
C SER A 80 -1.53 -19.53 -3.89
N GLN A 81 -0.83 -18.81 -4.75
CA GLN A 81 -1.30 -17.58 -5.41
C GLN A 81 -1.74 -17.89 -6.84
N PHE A 82 -2.86 -17.31 -7.27
CA PHE A 82 -3.32 -17.45 -8.65
C PHE A 82 -2.55 -16.49 -9.56
N ALA A 83 -1.82 -17.04 -10.54
CA ALA A 83 -1.10 -16.28 -11.55
C ALA A 83 -2.02 -16.05 -12.76
N GLU A 84 -2.51 -14.81 -12.93
CA GLU A 84 -3.45 -14.44 -13.98
C GLU A 84 -2.86 -14.58 -15.39
N ASP A 85 -1.56 -14.37 -15.55
CA ASP A 85 -0.80 -14.44 -16.80
C ASP A 85 -0.84 -15.84 -17.44
N ILE A 86 -0.67 -16.87 -16.63
CA ILE A 86 -0.66 -18.28 -17.06
C ILE A 86 -1.90 -19.07 -16.64
N LYS A 87 -2.85 -18.39 -15.99
CA LYS A 87 -4.11 -18.95 -15.45
C LYS A 87 -3.91 -20.21 -14.60
N LYS A 88 -2.92 -20.20 -13.71
CA LYS A 88 -2.57 -21.35 -12.85
C LYS A 88 -2.29 -20.91 -11.41
N TRP A 89 -2.55 -21.80 -10.47
CA TRP A 89 -2.09 -21.66 -9.09
C TRP A 89 -0.60 -21.97 -9.01
N LYS A 90 0.16 -21.11 -8.34
CA LYS A 90 1.58 -21.28 -8.05
C LYS A 90 1.82 -21.11 -6.57
N ASP A 91 2.64 -21.97 -6.00
CA ASP A 91 3.12 -21.78 -4.64
C ASP A 91 4.09 -20.59 -4.60
N ARG A 92 3.87 -19.72 -3.62
CA ARG A 92 4.62 -18.50 -3.37
C ARG A 92 4.98 -18.44 -1.90
N TYR A 93 6.17 -17.94 -1.62
CA TYR A 93 6.58 -17.65 -0.25
C TYR A 93 6.24 -16.19 0.06
N VAL A 94 5.28 -15.98 0.96
CA VAL A 94 4.79 -14.66 1.34
C VAL A 94 5.33 -14.24 2.69
N VAL A 95 5.80 -13.01 2.76
CA VAL A 95 6.34 -12.37 3.97
C VAL A 95 5.52 -11.13 4.28
N ILE A 96 5.08 -11.01 5.53
CA ILE A 96 4.39 -9.83 6.06
C ILE A 96 5.34 -9.12 7.02
N LYS A 97 5.67 -7.86 6.70
CA LYS A 97 6.58 -7.03 7.52
C LYS A 97 5.84 -6.21 8.56
N ASN A 98 6.60 -5.57 9.45
CA ASN A 98 6.09 -4.73 10.53
C ASN A 98 5.33 -3.48 10.07
N ASP A 99 5.56 -3.01 8.85
CA ASP A 99 4.81 -1.95 8.18
C ASP A 99 3.56 -2.45 7.43
N PHE A 100 3.25 -3.75 7.58
CA PHE A 100 2.16 -4.45 6.90
C PHE A 100 2.29 -4.57 5.39
N SER A 101 3.46 -4.29 4.80
CA SER A 101 3.73 -4.67 3.42
C SER A 101 3.64 -6.19 3.24
N VAL A 102 3.02 -6.62 2.15
CA VAL A 102 2.96 -8.01 1.72
C VAL A 102 3.94 -8.21 0.56
N GLU A 103 4.91 -9.09 0.75
CA GLU A 103 5.93 -9.42 -0.25
C GLU A 103 5.77 -10.87 -0.70
N SER A 104 5.90 -11.13 -2.00
CA SER A 104 5.54 -12.43 -2.61
C SER A 104 6.68 -13.00 -3.44
N TYR A 105 7.50 -13.86 -2.83
CA TYR A 105 8.67 -14.44 -3.47
C TYR A 105 8.33 -15.76 -4.19
N ASP A 106 9.11 -16.12 -5.21
CA ASP A 106 9.01 -17.43 -5.89
C ASP A 106 9.22 -18.60 -4.92
N SER A 107 10.14 -18.48 -3.97
CA SER A 107 10.40 -19.50 -2.94
C SER A 107 11.03 -18.90 -1.69
N LYS A 108 11.10 -19.69 -0.61
CA LYS A 108 11.81 -19.30 0.61
C LYS A 108 13.30 -19.04 0.37
N GLU A 109 13.94 -19.78 -0.53
CA GLU A 109 15.34 -19.54 -0.86
C GLU A 109 15.53 -18.22 -1.60
N ALA A 110 14.58 -17.82 -2.46
CA ALA A 110 14.62 -16.54 -3.15
C ALA A 110 14.58 -15.38 -2.13
N TYR A 111 13.70 -15.48 -1.13
CA TYR A 111 13.66 -14.53 -0.02
C TYR A 111 15.00 -14.45 0.74
N GLN A 112 15.56 -15.60 1.13
CA GLN A 112 16.83 -15.65 1.87
C GLN A 112 18.03 -15.11 1.08
N LYS A 113 17.98 -15.21 -0.25
CA LYS A 113 19.00 -14.66 -1.16
C LYS A 113 18.83 -13.16 -1.43
N GLY A 114 17.79 -12.53 -0.89
CA GLY A 114 17.47 -11.12 -1.14
C GLY A 114 16.99 -10.86 -2.57
N ALA A 115 16.31 -11.84 -3.18
CA ALA A 115 15.62 -11.62 -4.45
C ALA A 115 14.55 -10.54 -4.31
N VAL A 116 14.14 -9.93 -5.42
CA VAL A 116 13.04 -8.95 -5.41
C VAL A 116 11.71 -9.71 -5.29
N PRO A 117 10.78 -9.26 -4.42
CA PRO A 117 9.44 -9.81 -4.30
C PRO A 117 8.51 -9.49 -5.48
#